data_AF-A0A9X9F2P7-F1
#
_entry.id   AF-A0A9X9F2P7-F1
#
_cell.length_a   1.000
_cell.length_b   1.000
_cell.length_c   1.000
_cell.angle_alpha   90.00
_cell.angle_beta   90.00
_cell.angle_gamma   90.00
#
_symmetry.space_group_name_H-M   'P 1'
#
loop_
_entity.id
_entity.type
_entity.pdbx_description
1 polymer ?
#
loop_
_entity_poly.entity_id
_entity_poly.type
_entity_poly.pdbx_seq_one_letter_code
_entity_poly.pdbx_strand_id
1 'polypeptide(L)'
;GLKGGAAGGGFSQVVPMEDINLHFTGDIHAITTANNALAAFIDNHIQQGNTLGIDTRKIVWKRCVDLNDRALRNVVIGLGGPVQGVPREDGFD
;
A
#
# COMPACT_ATOMS: atom_id res chain seq x y z
N GLY A 1 14.45 -4.88 9.78
CA GLY A 1 13.80 -3.95 10.73
C GLY A 1 14.65 -3.83 11.98
N LEU A 2 14.12 -3.15 12.99
CA LEU A 2 14.64 -3.11 14.37
C LEU A 2 13.53 -3.62 15.30
N LYS A 3 13.89 -4.18 16.46
CA LYS A 3 12.91 -4.70 17.42
C LYS A 3 11.96 -3.58 17.86
N GLY A 4 10.66 -3.81 17.72
CA GLY A 4 9.60 -2.87 18.13
C GLY A 4 9.29 -2.95 19.62
N GLY A 5 8.95 -1.80 20.21
CA GLY A 5 8.53 -1.64 21.61
C GLY A 5 7.73 -0.35 21.76
N ALA A 6 6.65 -0.22 20.99
CA ALA A 6 5.88 1.02 20.89
C ALA A 6 4.93 1.25 22.09
N ALA A 7 4.58 0.19 22.82
CA ALA A 7 3.54 0.19 23.84
C ALA A 7 4.07 0.31 25.29
N GLY A 8 5.16 1.08 25.49
CA GLY A 8 5.78 1.32 26.79
C GLY A 8 6.94 0.37 27.13
N GLY A 9 7.31 0.32 28.41
CA GLY A 9 8.45 -0.49 28.87
C GLY A 9 8.61 -0.52 30.40
N GLY A 10 9.23 -1.57 30.92
CA GLY A 10 9.40 -1.75 32.36
C GLY A 10 8.06 -2.03 33.07
N PHE A 11 7.77 -1.27 34.14
CA PHE A 11 6.56 -1.46 34.96
C PHE A 11 5.29 -0.77 34.40
N SER A 12 5.40 -0.03 33.29
CA SER A 12 4.27 0.65 32.66
C SER A 12 4.24 0.32 31.17
N GLN A 13 3.41 -0.66 30.82
CA GLN A 13 3.27 -1.18 29.46
C GLN A 13 1.82 -1.59 29.17
N VAL A 14 1.40 -1.46 27.92
CA VAL A 14 0.14 -2.02 27.42
C VAL A 14 0.39 -3.45 26.96
N VAL A 15 -0.51 -4.36 27.33
CA VAL A 15 -0.43 -5.81 27.05
C VAL A 15 -1.71 -6.28 26.35
N PRO A 16 -1.67 -7.34 25.53
CA PRO A 16 -0.51 -8.20 25.20
C PRO A 16 0.38 -7.63 24.08
N MET A 17 1.70 -7.60 24.30
CA MET A 17 2.67 -6.96 23.39
C MET A 17 2.88 -7.73 22.09
N GLU A 18 2.80 -9.05 22.15
CA GLU A 18 2.94 -9.96 21.02
C GLU A 18 1.84 -9.74 19.99
N ASP A 19 0.60 -9.52 20.44
CA ASP A 19 -0.52 -9.24 19.54
C ASP A 19 -0.40 -7.82 18.98
N ILE A 20 -0.10 -6.84 19.85
CA ILE A 20 0.02 -5.41 19.47
C ILE A 20 1.12 -5.19 18.42
N ASN A 21 2.27 -5.85 18.55
CA ASN A 21 3.40 -5.64 17.63
C ASN A 21 3.30 -6.44 16.32
N LEU A 22 2.31 -7.33 16.20
CA LEU A 22 2.09 -8.13 15.00
C LEU A 22 0.81 -7.68 14.30
N HIS A 23 -0.19 -8.54 14.22
CA HIS A 23 -1.41 -8.26 13.47
C HIS A 23 -2.49 -7.59 14.31
N PHE A 24 -2.39 -7.71 15.63
CA PHE A 24 -3.41 -7.32 16.58
C PHE A 24 -4.82 -7.70 16.10
N THR A 25 -5.72 -6.72 15.98
CA THR A 25 -7.09 -6.91 15.50
C THR A 25 -7.24 -6.87 13.98
N GLY A 26 -6.15 -6.64 13.24
CA GLY A 26 -6.14 -6.58 11.78
C GLY A 26 -6.48 -5.22 11.17
N ASP A 27 -6.53 -4.15 11.97
CA ASP A 27 -6.92 -2.82 11.50
C ASP A 27 -5.99 -2.30 10.38
N ILE A 28 -4.67 -2.51 10.52
CA ILE A 28 -3.69 -2.14 9.47
C ILE A 28 -3.93 -2.96 8.19
N HIS A 29 -4.31 -4.23 8.30
CA HIS A 29 -4.65 -5.05 7.13
C HIS A 29 -5.87 -4.48 6.42
N ALA A 30 -6.92 -4.12 7.17
CA ALA A 30 -8.13 -3.52 6.60
C ALA A 30 -7.83 -2.20 5.88
N ILE A 31 -7.01 -1.33 6.48
CA ILE A 31 -6.55 -0.07 5.86
C ILE A 31 -5.74 -0.35 4.60
N THR A 32 -4.80 -1.29 4.66
CA THR A 32 -3.95 -1.68 3.51
C THR A 32 -4.80 -2.20 2.35
N THR A 33 -5.79 -3.06 2.64
CA THR A 33 -6.73 -3.58 1.64
C THR A 33 -7.54 -2.46 1.01
N ALA A 34 -8.10 -1.54 1.81
CA ALA A 34 -8.88 -0.42 1.31
C ALA A 34 -8.04 0.51 0.41
N ASN A 35 -6.82 0.85 0.84
CA ASN A 35 -5.90 1.70 0.08
C ASN A 35 -5.57 1.10 -1.30
N ASN A 36 -5.23 -0.19 -1.30
CA ASN A 36 -4.82 -0.90 -2.51
C ASN A 36 -6.00 -1.23 -3.42
N ALA A 37 -7.21 -1.39 -2.88
CA ALA A 37 -8.43 -1.50 -3.67
C ALA A 37 -8.70 -0.22 -4.48
N LEU A 38 -8.54 0.97 -3.87
CA LEU A 38 -8.68 2.22 -4.60
C LEU A 38 -7.62 2.36 -5.71
N ALA A 39 -6.36 2.01 -5.43
CA ALA A 39 -5.31 1.99 -6.45
C ALA A 39 -5.67 1.06 -7.62
N ALA A 40 -6.20 -0.13 -7.33
CA ALA A 40 -6.66 -1.08 -8.35
C ALA A 40 -7.85 -0.53 -9.16
N PHE A 41 -8.79 0.17 -8.52
CA PHE A 41 -9.92 0.79 -9.24
C PHE A 41 -9.48 1.93 -10.15
N ILE A 42 -8.49 2.73 -9.74
CA ILE A 42 -7.91 3.78 -10.60
C ILE A 42 -7.30 3.16 -11.85
N ASP A 43 -6.43 2.16 -11.69
CA ASP A 43 -5.76 1.52 -12.83
C ASP A 43 -6.75 0.76 -13.72
N ASN A 44 -7.76 0.11 -13.14
CA ASN A 44 -8.84 -0.52 -13.91
C ASN A 44 -9.66 0.50 -14.69
N HIS A 45 -10.02 1.64 -14.09
CA HIS A 45 -10.75 2.69 -14.80
C HIS A 45 -9.99 3.20 -16.02
N ILE A 46 -8.66 3.36 -15.87
CA ILE A 46 -7.78 3.76 -16.98
C ILE A 46 -7.78 2.68 -18.07
N GLN A 47 -7.67 1.40 -17.71
CA GLN A 47 -7.69 0.28 -18.65
C GLN A 47 -9.03 0.15 -19.41
N GLN A 48 -10.16 0.42 -18.76
CA GLN A 48 -11.51 0.25 -19.33
C GLN A 48 -11.96 1.43 -20.21
N GLY A 49 -11.05 2.33 -20.59
CA GLY A 49 -11.32 3.42 -21.52
C GLY A 49 -11.15 4.82 -20.94
N ASN A 50 -10.77 4.95 -19.66
CA ASN A 50 -10.36 6.20 -19.02
C ASN A 50 -11.31 7.38 -19.29
N THR A 51 -12.62 7.18 -19.11
CA THR A 51 -13.63 8.20 -19.45
C THR A 51 -13.52 9.50 -18.63
N LEU A 52 -12.75 9.47 -17.54
CA LEU A 52 -12.44 10.63 -16.70
C LEU A 52 -11.20 11.42 -17.18
N GLY A 53 -10.48 10.93 -18.19
CA GLY A 53 -9.29 11.59 -18.72
C GLY A 53 -8.16 11.68 -17.70
N ILE A 54 -7.98 10.66 -16.86
CA ILE A 54 -6.92 10.62 -15.85
C ILE A 54 -5.55 10.62 -16.55
N ASP A 55 -4.72 11.61 -16.25
CA ASP A 55 -3.32 11.66 -16.67
C ASP A 55 -2.49 10.77 -15.73
N THR A 56 -1.97 9.66 -16.27
CA THR A 56 -1.22 8.64 -15.50
C THR A 56 0.02 9.21 -14.80
N ARG A 57 0.56 10.33 -15.28
CA ARG A 57 1.74 11.00 -14.72
C ARG A 57 1.43 11.89 -13.52
N LYS A 58 0.13 12.13 -13.26
CA LYS A 58 -0.35 13.03 -12.20
C LYS A 58 -1.14 12.31 -11.11
N ILE A 59 -1.12 10.97 -11.12
CA ILE A 59 -1.74 10.17 -10.07
C ILE A 59 -0.90 10.34 -8.81
N VAL A 60 -1.49 10.97 -7.79
CA VAL A 60 -0.84 11.18 -6.48
C VAL A 60 -1.09 10.02 -5.51
N TRP A 61 -2.09 9.19 -5.80
CA TRP A 61 -2.44 8.04 -4.97
C TRP A 61 -1.45 6.90 -5.18
N LYS A 62 -0.83 6.44 -4.09
CA LYS A 62 0.14 5.35 -4.09
C LYS A 62 -0.44 4.08 -3.47
N ARG A 63 0.18 2.95 -3.79
CA ARG A 63 -0.07 1.70 -3.07
C ARG A 63 0.61 1.74 -1.71
N CYS A 64 0.30 0.78 -0.85
CA CYS A 64 0.96 0.68 0.46
C CYS A 64 1.15 -0.79 0.86
N VAL A 65 2.12 -1.02 1.73
CA VAL A 65 2.35 -2.30 2.38
C VAL A 65 2.96 -2.07 3.74
N ASP A 66 2.49 -2.77 4.77
CA ASP A 66 3.06 -2.70 6.12
C ASP A 66 4.34 -3.55 6.21
N LEU A 67 5.35 -3.15 5.44
CA LEU A 67 6.66 -3.77 5.37
C LEU A 67 7.74 -2.72 5.14
N ASN A 68 8.90 -2.95 5.75
CA ASN A 68 10.09 -2.15 5.49
C ASN A 68 10.75 -2.56 4.17
N ASP A 69 10.12 -2.26 3.03
CA ASP A 69 10.61 -2.59 1.70
C ASP A 69 11.03 -1.35 0.89
N ARG A 70 12.34 -1.12 0.79
CA ARG A 70 12.89 0.01 0.04
C ARG A 70 12.76 -0.14 -1.47
N ALA A 71 12.59 -1.36 -1.98
CA ALA A 71 12.57 -1.63 -3.42
C ALA A 71 11.30 -1.09 -4.08
N LEU A 72 10.22 -0.94 -3.32
CA LEU A 72 8.91 -0.51 -3.79
C LEU A 72 8.72 1.02 -3.83
N ARG A 73 9.72 1.80 -3.41
CA ARG A 73 9.61 3.28 -3.34
C ARG A 73 9.36 3.92 -4.70
N ASN A 74 9.97 3.38 -5.75
CA ASN A 74 9.79 3.83 -7.13
C ASN A 74 9.71 2.59 -8.03
N VAL A 75 8.58 2.40 -8.67
CA VAL A 75 8.32 1.25 -9.55
C VAL A 75 7.65 1.70 -10.84
N VAL A 76 7.71 0.84 -11.86
CA VAL A 76 6.88 0.96 -13.07
C VAL A 76 5.93 -0.22 -13.07
N ILE A 77 4.63 0.06 -13.16
CA ILE A 77 3.56 -0.95 -13.19
C ILE A 77 2.88 -1.00 -14.55
N GLY A 78 1.94 -1.92 -14.75
CA GLY A 78 1.16 -2.02 -15.99
C GLY A 78 1.97 -2.51 -17.19
N LEU A 79 3.07 -3.23 -16.94
CA LEU A 79 3.93 -3.82 -17.97
C LEU A 79 3.40 -5.19 -18.42
N GLY A 80 3.84 -5.66 -19.59
CA GLY A 80 3.50 -7.00 -20.09
C GLY A 80 2.46 -7.05 -21.21
N GLY A 81 2.15 -5.91 -21.82
CA GLY A 81 1.32 -5.81 -23.02
C GLY A 81 -0.11 -5.30 -22.76
N PRO A 82 -0.94 -5.19 -23.81
CA PRO A 82 -2.22 -4.45 -23.76
C PRO A 82 -3.25 -4.96 -22.73
N VAL A 83 -3.14 -6.22 -22.32
CA VAL A 83 -4.06 -6.85 -21.35
C VAL A 83 -3.61 -6.69 -19.90
N GLN A 84 -2.39 -6.21 -19.65
CA GLN A 84 -1.77 -6.12 -18.32
C GLN A 84 -1.85 -4.72 -17.69
N GLY A 85 -2.58 -3.80 -18.32
CA GLY A 85 -2.75 -2.43 -17.86
C GLY A 85 -2.04 -1.40 -18.73
N VAL A 86 -2.03 -0.16 -18.25
CA VAL A 86 -1.35 0.97 -18.89
C VAL A 86 -0.06 1.26 -18.13
N PRO A 87 1.12 1.24 -18.79
CA PRO A 87 2.38 1.54 -18.13
C PRO A 87 2.41 2.91 -17.47
N ARG A 88 2.80 2.97 -16.19
CA ARG A 88 3.04 4.22 -15.46
C ARG A 88 4.02 4.06 -14.31
N GLU A 89 4.64 5.16 -13.91
CA GLU A 89 5.40 5.25 -12.66
C GLU A 89 4.44 5.22 -11.47
N ASP A 90 4.85 4.52 -10.42
CA ASP A 90 4.11 4.39 -9.16
C ASP A 90 5.07 4.18 -7.98
N GLY A 91 4.53 4.07 -6.77
CA GLY A 91 5.31 3.73 -5.58
C GLY A 91 4.44 3.16 -4.47
N PHE A 92 5.12 2.62 -3.45
CA PHE A 92 4.51 2.18 -2.21
C PHE A 92 5.01 3.05 -1.05
N ASP A 93 4.07 3.48 -0.21
CA ASP A 93 4.37 4.10 1.09
C ASP A 93 4.24 3.09 2.23
#